data_AF-A0A5C5SKG1-F1
#
_entry.id   AF-A0A5C5SKG1-F1
#
_cell.length_a   1.000
_cell.length_b   1.000
_cell.length_c   1.000
_cell.angle_alpha   90.00
_cell.angle_beta   90.00
_cell.angle_gamma   90.00
#
_symmetry.space_group_name_H-M   'P 1'
#
loop_
_entity.id
_entity.type
_entity.pdbx_description
1 polymer ?
#
loop_
_entity_poly.entity_id
_entity_poly.type
_entity_poly.pdbx_seq_one_letter_code
_entity_poly.pdbx_strand_id
1 'polypeptide(L)' 'MAANHYVTVIDFVDQGSSIYIQVEVFDAKKDQHFREEVRFLDDLLYGELVHPSKSPLSEPCRLMMVEYLRKHFGR' A
#
# COMPACT_ATOMS: atom_id res chain seq x y z
N MET A 1 2.25 24.66 0.84
CA MET A 1 2.66 23.53 1.69
C MET A 1 2.64 22.28 0.81
N ALA A 2 3.67 21.45 0.84
CA ALA A 2 3.62 20.18 0.12
C ALA A 2 2.60 19.26 0.83
N ALA A 3 1.66 18.71 0.09
CA ALA A 3 0.69 17.76 0.58
C ALA A 3 1.38 16.39 0.75
N ASN A 4 1.44 15.88 1.99
CA ASN A 4 2.17 14.66 2.33
C ASN A 4 1.25 13.44 2.33
N HIS A 5 1.61 12.42 1.57
CA HIS A 5 0.94 11.11 1.62
C HIS A 5 1.37 10.33 2.88
N TYR A 6 0.50 9.49 3.42
CA TYR A 6 0.83 8.62 4.56
C TYR A 6 0.37 7.18 4.31
N VAL A 7 1.14 6.23 4.83
CA VAL A 7 0.80 4.80 4.84
C VAL A 7 0.93 4.29 6.25
N THR A 8 -0.12 3.63 6.74
CA THR A 8 -0.17 2.99 8.05
C THR A 8 -0.46 1.51 7.84
N VAL A 9 0.44 0.66 8.34
CA VAL A 9 0.14 -0.77 8.49
C VAL A 9 -0.68 -0.92 9.76
N ILE A 10 -1.92 -1.37 9.63
CA ILE A 10 -2.82 -1.56 10.77
C ILE A 10 -2.53 -2.91 11.44
N ASP A 11 -2.44 -3.96 10.63
CA ASP A 11 -2.15 -5.33 11.07
C ASP A 11 -1.64 -6.15 9.87
N PHE A 12 -1.01 -7.30 10.14
CA PHE A 12 -0.60 -8.24 9.11
C PHE A 12 -0.51 -9.69 9.62
N VAL A 13 -0.65 -10.64 8.69
CA VAL A 13 -0.45 -12.07 8.94
C VAL A 13 0.58 -12.60 7.94
N ASP A 14 1.66 -13.18 8.46
CA ASP A 14 2.69 -13.86 7.68
C ASP A 14 2.41 -15.38 7.65
N GLN A 15 2.38 -15.94 6.44
CA GLN A 15 2.19 -17.37 6.15
C GLN A 15 3.30 -17.90 5.24
N GLY A 16 4.55 -17.50 5.49
CA GLY A 16 5.74 -17.99 4.81
C GLY A 16 5.92 -17.35 3.43
N SER A 17 5.33 -17.96 2.39
CA SER A 17 5.36 -17.37 1.04
C SER A 17 4.37 -16.22 0.88
N SER A 18 3.38 -16.09 1.76
CA SER A 18 2.34 -15.08 1.64
C SER A 18 2.29 -14.17 2.87
N ILE A 19 2.09 -12.87 2.66
CA ILE A 19 1.84 -11.90 3.74
C ILE A 19 0.58 -11.13 3.39
N TYR A 20 -0.42 -11.14 4.27
CA TYR A 20 -1.66 -10.39 4.13
C TYR A 20 -1.61 -9.18 5.05
N ILE A 21 -1.84 -7.98 4.51
CA ILE A 21 -1.54 -6.71 5.20
C ILE A 21 -2.78 -5.83 5.13
N GLN A 22 -3.34 -5.50 6.29
CA GLN A 22 -4.36 -4.47 6.40
C GLN A 22 -3.67 -3.11 6.46
N VAL A 23 -3.95 -2.24 5.48
CA VAL A 23 -3.33 -0.91 5.38
C VAL A 23 -4.37 0.19 5.37
N GLU A 24 -3.97 1.36 5.87
CA GLU A 24 -4.66 2.63 5.66
C GLU A 24 -3.70 3.62 4.97
N VAL A 25 -4.19 4.30 3.94
CA VAL A 25 -3.41 5.22 3.12
C VAL A 25 -4.14 6.55 3.02
N PHE A 26 -3.45 7.64 3.34
CA PHE A 26 -3.92 9.00 3.07
C PHE A 26 -3.29 9.52 1.78
N ASP A 27 -4.13 9.80 0.79
CA ASP A 27 -3.72 10.42 -0.46
C ASP A 27 -3.94 11.93 -0.43
N ALA A 28 -2.87 12.67 -0.15
CA ALA A 28 -2.92 14.12 -0.07
C ALA A 28 -3.25 14.85 -1.38
N LYS A 29 -3.18 14.19 -2.55
CA LYS A 29 -3.68 14.78 -3.81
C LYS A 29 -5.20 14.71 -3.93
N LYS A 30 -5.81 13.72 -3.28
CA LYS A 30 -7.26 13.47 -3.30
C LYS A 30 -7.94 13.90 -2.01
N ASP A 31 -7.16 14.22 -0.98
CA ASP A 31 -7.61 14.53 0.38
C ASP A 31 -8.54 13.44 0.93
N GLN A 32 -8.12 12.18 0.74
CA GLN A 32 -8.95 11.01 1.03
C GLN A 32 -8.16 9.88 1.68
N HIS A 33 -8.81 9.19 2.60
CA HIS A 33 -8.34 7.95 3.22
C HIS A 33 -8.86 6.73 2.45
N PHE A 34 -7.99 5.74 2.28
CA PHE A 34 -8.31 4.43 1.72
C PHE A 34 -7.86 3.35 2.69
N ARG A 35 -8.72 2.37 2.97
CA ARG A 35 -8.40 1.28 3.88
C ARG A 35 -8.76 -0.04 3.23
N GLU A 36 -7.75 -0.86 2.96
CA GLU A 36 -7.91 -2.13 2.23
C GLU A 36 -6.85 -3.14 2.65
N GLU A 37 -7.02 -4.38 2.20
CA GLU A 37 -5.99 -5.42 2.27
C GLU A 37 -5.12 -5.38 1.01
N VAL A 38 -3.81 -5.47 1.22
CA VAL A 38 -2.83 -5.82 0.18
C VAL A 38 -2.08 -7.07 0.60
N ARG A 39 -1.49 -7.78 -0.35
CA ARG A 39 -0.80 -9.04 -0.05
C ARG A 39 0.46 -9.23 -0.86
N PHE A 40 1.49 -9.74 -0.22
CA PHE A 40 2.61 -10.36 -0.91
C PHE A 40 2.26 -11.83 -1.17
N LEU A 41 2.46 -12.27 -2.41
CA LEU A 41 2.56 -13.69 -2.77
C LEU A 41 3.96 -13.87 -3.36
N ASP A 42 4.82 -14.55 -2.62
CA ASP A 42 6.28 -14.49 -2.78
C ASP A 42 6.75 -13.02 -2.79
N ASP A 43 7.41 -12.58 -3.86
CA ASP A 43 7.96 -11.22 -3.98
C ASP A 43 7.02 -10.25 -4.73
N LEU A 44 5.83 -10.75 -5.09
CA LEU A 44 4.84 -10.01 -5.86
C LEU A 44 3.79 -9.39 -4.94
N LEU A 45 3.65 -8.07 -5.03
CA LEU A 45 2.69 -7.28 -4.26
C LEU A 45 1.38 -7.10 -5.05
N TYR A 46 0.28 -7.54 -4.46
CA TYR A 46 -1.06 -7.52 -5.02
C TYR A 46 -2.03 -6.73 -4.14
N GLY A 47 -3.08 -6.21 -4.77
CA GLY A 47 -4.14 -5.44 -4.12
C GLY A 47 -4.61 -4.29 -5.02
N GLU A 48 -5.81 -3.77 -4.77
CA GLU A 48 -6.36 -2.71 -5.60
C GLU A 48 -5.55 -1.41 -5.44
N LEU A 49 -5.21 -1.04 -4.20
CA LEU A 49 -4.39 0.15 -3.90
C LEU A 49 -3.03 0.18 -4.63
N VAL A 50 -2.41 -0.97 -4.92
CA VAL A 50 -1.10 -1.06 -5.58
C VAL A 50 -1.20 -1.25 -7.10
N HIS A 51 -2.39 -1.59 -7.61
CA HIS A 51 -2.60 -1.93 -9.01
C HIS A 51 -2.39 -0.71 -9.93
N PRO A 52 -1.58 -0.82 -11.01
CA PRO A 52 -1.23 0.32 -11.86
C PRO A 52 -2.39 1.09 -12.48
N SER A 53 -3.44 0.38 -12.90
CA SER A 53 -4.59 0.98 -13.60
C SER A 53 -5.92 0.93 -12.84
N LYS A 54 -5.95 0.29 -11.67
CA LYS A 54 -7.19 0.12 -10.88
C LYS A 54 -7.14 0.86 -9.55
N SER A 55 -5.94 1.24 -9.10
CA SER A 55 -5.78 1.92 -7.82
C SER A 55 -6.62 3.20 -7.78
N PRO A 56 -7.41 3.39 -6.72
CA PRO A 56 -8.11 4.64 -6.48
C PRO A 56 -7.16 5.71 -5.94
N LEU A 57 -5.87 5.43 -5.72
CA LEU A 57 -4.87 6.40 -5.32
C LEU A 57 -4.41 7.24 -6.52
N SER A 58 -3.83 8.40 -6.23
CA SER A 58 -3.02 9.13 -7.18
C SER A 58 -1.72 8.38 -7.41
N GLU A 59 -1.15 8.51 -8.61
CA GLU A 59 0.10 7.86 -8.98
C GLU A 59 1.25 8.03 -7.96
N PRO A 60 1.58 9.24 -7.47
CA PRO A 60 2.67 9.39 -6.50
C PRO A 60 2.36 8.71 -5.16
N CYS A 61 1.10 8.74 -4.70
CA CYS A 61 0.70 8.04 -3.49
C CYS A 61 0.86 6.52 -3.62
N ARG A 62 0.43 5.98 -4.78
CA ARG A 62 0.58 4.56 -5.11
C ARG A 62 2.05 4.13 -5.15
N LEU A 63 2.91 4.90 -5.82
CA LEU A 63 4.34 4.57 -5.92
C LEU A 63 5.02 4.62 -4.55
N MET A 64 4.75 5.65 -3.76
CA MET A 64 5.26 5.76 -2.38
C MET A 64 4.80 4.59 -1.52
N MET A 65 3.54 4.19 -1.61
CA MET A 65 3.01 3.04 -0.88
C MET A 65 3.70 1.73 -1.26
N VAL A 66 3.89 1.48 -2.56
CA VAL A 66 4.59 0.27 -3.04
C VAL A 66 6.02 0.22 -2.52
N GLU A 67 6.76 1.34 -2.62
CA GLU A 67 8.12 1.45 -2.11
C GLU A 67 8.16 1.22 -0.59
N TYR A 68 7.27 1.85 0.16
CA TYR A 68 7.16 1.71 1.60
C TYR A 68 6.92 0.25 2.00
N LEU A 69 5.94 -0.43 1.40
CA LEU A 69 5.60 -1.80 1.76
C LEU A 69 6.72 -2.78 1.42
N ARG A 70 7.36 -2.64 0.25
CA ARG A 70 8.54 -3.44 -0.12
C ARG A 70 9.67 -3.29 0.89
N LYS A 71 10.00 -2.05 1.25
CA LYS A 71 11.02 -1.76 2.26
C LYS A 71 10.64 -2.29 3.65
N HIS A 72 9.38 -2.16 4.05
CA HIS A 72 8.91 -2.57 5.38
C HIS A 72 8.94 -4.08 5.57
N PHE A 73 8.53 -4.85 4.55
CA PHE A 73 8.43 -6.31 4.61
C PHE A 73 9.66 -7.04 4.03
N GLY A 74 10.65 -6.31 3.51
CA GLY A 74 11.89 -6.91 2.96
C GLY A 74 11.67 -7.72 1.69
N ARG A 75 10.81 -7.23 0.79
CA ARG A 75 10.40 -7.88 -0.47
C ARG A 75 10.61 -6.95 -1.67
#